data_AF-A0A250DL98-F1
#
_entry.id   AF-A0A250DL98-F1
#
_cell.length_a   1.000
_cell.length_b   1.000
_cell.length_c   1.000
_cell.angle_alpha   90.00
_cell.angle_beta   90.00
_cell.angle_gamma   90.00
#
_symmetry.space_group_name_H-M   'P 1'
#
loop_
_entity.id
_entity.type
_entity.pdbx_description
1 polymer ?
#
loop_
_entity_poly.entity_id
_entity_poly.type
_entity_poly.pdbx_seq_one_letter_code
_entity_poly.pdbx_strand_id
1 'polypeptide(L)'
;MVPYVVHVKGQNFTLKDVMVAADIYRLRIEEQIGDPLRVVKCFQAWSKERHHGIEHLNRTEARLAREWLNAQHQADKAARQLLSSPQTLGFDFKLR
;
A
#
# COMPACT_ATOMS: atom_id res chain seq x y z
N MET A 1 -7.86 -13.10 10.00
CA MET A 1 -7.07 -11.92 10.39
C MET A 1 -6.38 -11.38 9.15
N VAL A 2 -6.35 -10.06 8.93
CA VAL A 2 -5.71 -9.46 7.74
C VAL A 2 -4.18 -9.53 7.90
N PRO A 3 -3.41 -10.02 6.91
CA PRO A 3 -1.97 -10.32 7.04
C PRO A 3 -1.06 -9.08 6.94
N TYR A 4 -1.62 -7.87 7.01
CA TYR A 4 -0.89 -6.61 6.90
C TYR A 4 -1.57 -5.51 7.72
N VAL A 5 -0.89 -4.37 7.80
CA VAL A 5 -1.33 -3.15 8.46
C VAL A 5 -0.82 -1.94 7.68
N VAL A 6 -1.60 -0.84 7.70
CA VAL A 6 -1.21 0.44 7.12
C VAL A 6 -0.98 1.41 8.28
N HIS A 7 0.22 1.99 8.32
CA HIS A 7 0.59 3.02 9.27
C HIS A 7 0.55 4.39 8.58
N VAL A 8 0.29 5.44 9.36
CA VAL A 8 0.54 6.81 8.91
C VAL A 8 2.00 7.15 9.22
N LYS A 9 2.71 7.64 8.22
CA LYS A 9 4.10 8.10 8.31
C LYS A 9 4.14 9.63 8.36
N GLY A 10 4.97 10.17 9.24
CA GLY A 10 5.15 11.61 9.44
C GLY A 10 5.02 11.99 10.92
N GLN A 11 4.92 13.29 11.21
CA GLN A 11 4.75 13.83 12.56
C GLN A 11 3.40 14.54 12.69
N ASN A 12 2.91 14.71 13.92
CA ASN A 12 1.66 15.42 14.23
C ASN A 12 0.41 14.88 13.51
N PHE A 13 0.39 13.58 13.18
CA PHE A 13 -0.81 12.94 12.65
C PHE A 13 -1.90 12.86 13.73
N THR A 14 -3.14 12.94 13.28
CA THR A 14 -4.33 12.90 14.13
C THR A 14 -4.89 11.49 14.22
N LEU A 15 -5.81 11.29 15.17
CA LEU A 15 -6.55 10.02 15.26
C LEU A 15 -7.34 9.72 13.97
N LYS A 16 -7.86 10.75 13.29
CA LYS A 16 -8.55 10.62 12.00
C LYS A 16 -7.63 10.07 10.92
N ASP A 17 -6.37 10.51 10.87
CA ASP A 17 -5.40 10.03 9.89
C ASP A 17 -5.17 8.52 10.04
N VAL A 18 -5.07 8.05 11.28
CA VAL A 18 -4.84 6.65 11.61
C VAL A 18 -6.09 5.79 11.42
N MET A 19 -7.25 6.26 11.88
CA MET A 19 -8.48 5.46 11.87
C MET A 19 -9.24 5.49 10.55
N VAL A 20 -9.18 6.62 9.83
CA VAL A 20 -9.98 6.83 8.62
C VAL A 20 -9.09 6.81 7.39
N ALA A 21 -8.08 7.67 7.31
CA ALA A 21 -7.28 7.79 6.09
C ALA A 21 -6.50 6.50 5.80
N ALA A 22 -5.85 5.90 6.82
CA ALA A 22 -5.14 4.64 6.64
C ALA A 22 -6.07 3.45 6.33
N ASP A 23 -7.29 3.42 6.89
CA ASP A 23 -8.26 2.35 6.57
C ASP A 23 -8.82 2.52 5.15
N ILE A 24 -9.13 3.75 4.71
CA ILE A 24 -9.49 4.02 3.32
C ILE A 24 -8.36 3.61 2.37
N TYR A 25 -7.10 3.93 2.69
CA TYR A 25 -5.95 3.49 1.90
C TYR A 25 -5.93 1.96 1.74
N ARG A 26 -6.07 1.23 2.86
CA ARG A 26 -6.12 -0.24 2.87
C ARG A 26 -7.28 -0.77 2.02
N LEU A 27 -8.48 -0.24 2.20
CA LEU A 27 -9.68 -0.66 1.45
C LEU A 27 -9.50 -0.44 -0.05
N ARG A 28 -8.91 0.69 -0.48
CA ARG A 28 -8.66 0.94 -1.91
C ARG A 28 -7.64 -0.02 -2.53
N ILE A 29 -6.65 -0.48 -1.77
CA ILE A 29 -5.75 -1.55 -2.22
C ILE A 29 -6.54 -2.84 -2.44
N GLU A 30 -7.36 -3.23 -1.46
CA GLU A 30 -8.17 -4.45 -1.49
C GLU A 30 -9.20 -4.41 -2.63
N GLU A 31 -9.83 -3.27 -2.89
CA GLU A 31 -10.77 -3.11 -4.02
C GLU A 31 -10.10 -3.29 -5.39
N GLN A 32 -8.85 -2.83 -5.55
CA GLN A 32 -8.13 -2.88 -6.82
C GLN A 32 -7.49 -4.26 -7.07
N ILE A 33 -6.94 -4.88 -6.03
CA ILE A 33 -6.20 -6.16 -6.15
C ILE A 33 -7.13 -7.36 -5.91
N GLY A 34 -8.07 -7.23 -4.98
CA GLY A 34 -8.94 -8.29 -4.51
C GLY A 34 -8.49 -8.86 -3.17
N ASP A 35 -8.42 -10.19 -3.09
CA ASP A 35 -8.27 -10.89 -1.82
C ASP A 35 -6.96 -10.54 -1.06
N PRO A 36 -6.95 -10.58 0.28
CA PRO A 36 -5.77 -10.21 1.08
C PRO A 36 -4.51 -11.04 0.78
N LEU A 37 -4.61 -12.31 0.37
CA LEU A 37 -3.44 -13.12 0.01
C LEU A 37 -2.84 -12.66 -1.31
N ARG A 38 -3.67 -12.25 -2.28
CA ARG A 38 -3.17 -11.63 -3.51
C ARG A 38 -2.53 -10.27 -3.24
N VAL A 39 -3.08 -9.46 -2.33
CA VAL A 39 -2.43 -8.22 -1.87
C VAL A 39 -1.03 -8.49 -1.34
N VAL A 40 -0.86 -9.52 -0.50
CA VAL A 40 0.47 -9.94 0.01
C VAL A 40 1.41 -10.32 -1.13
N LYS A 41 0.96 -11.17 -2.08
CA LYS A 41 1.78 -11.58 -3.22
C LYS A 41 2.23 -10.39 -4.09
N CYS A 42 1.32 -9.45 -4.34
CA CYS A 42 1.61 -8.21 -5.06
C CYS A 42 2.66 -7.36 -4.31
N PHE A 43 2.47 -7.14 -3.01
CA PHE A 43 3.42 -6.40 -2.18
C PHE A 43 4.79 -7.08 -2.13
N GLN A 44 4.84 -8.40 -1.97
CA GLN A 44 6.10 -9.16 -1.91
C GLN A 44 6.86 -9.08 -3.24
N ALA A 45 6.16 -9.21 -4.37
CA ALA A 45 6.78 -9.07 -5.69
C ALA A 45 7.35 -7.66 -5.91
N TRP A 46 6.60 -6.61 -5.57
CA TRP A 46 7.09 -5.23 -5.61
C TRP A 46 8.26 -4.98 -4.66
N SER A 47 8.18 -5.51 -3.44
CA SER A 47 9.27 -5.37 -2.46
C SER A 47 10.53 -6.05 -2.97
N LYS A 48 10.41 -7.24 -3.57
CA LYS A 48 11.52 -7.95 -4.22
C LYS A 48 12.13 -7.11 -5.34
N GLU A 49 11.31 -6.52 -6.22
CA GLU A 49 11.79 -5.64 -7.30
C GLU A 49 12.55 -4.45 -6.73
N ARG A 50 12.04 -3.83 -5.66
CA ARG A 50 12.65 -2.65 -5.03
C ARG A 50 14.00 -2.94 -4.37
N HIS A 51 14.17 -4.12 -3.76
CA HIS A 51 15.39 -4.48 -3.02
C HIS A 51 16.43 -5.18 -3.88
N HIS A 52 16.00 -5.95 -4.89
CA HIS A 52 16.88 -6.81 -5.66
C HIS A 52 16.94 -6.47 -7.15
N GLY A 53 16.04 -5.62 -7.67
CA GLY A 53 15.98 -5.30 -9.10
C GLY A 53 14.98 -6.17 -9.85
N ILE A 54 14.57 -5.71 -11.04
CA ILE A 54 13.55 -6.34 -11.88
C ILE A 54 14.04 -7.65 -12.51
N GLU A 55 15.33 -7.80 -12.72
CA GLU A 55 16.00 -8.98 -13.28
C GLU A 55 15.83 -10.22 -12.38
N HIS A 56 15.54 -10.02 -11.10
CA HIS A 56 15.26 -11.08 -10.14
C HIS A 56 13.78 -11.52 -10.13
N LEU A 57 12.92 -10.89 -10.94
CA LEU A 57 11.51 -11.22 -11.03
C LEU A 57 11.23 -12.12 -12.23
N ASN A 58 10.45 -13.18 -12.00
CA ASN A 58 9.81 -13.90 -13.11
C ASN A 58 8.65 -13.07 -13.69
N ARG A 59 8.12 -13.49 -14.85
CA ARG A 59 7.02 -12.76 -15.54
C ARG A 59 5.78 -12.57 -14.66
N THR A 60 5.44 -13.55 -13.83
CA THR A 60 4.29 -13.48 -12.92
C THR A 60 4.55 -12.47 -11.80
N GLU A 61 5.73 -12.51 -11.19
CA GLU A 61 6.15 -11.55 -10.16
C GLU A 61 6.16 -10.12 -10.73
N ALA A 62 6.70 -9.91 -11.93
CA ALA A 62 6.71 -8.59 -12.57
C ALA A 62 5.29 -8.05 -12.81
N ARG A 63 4.32 -8.91 -13.16
CA ARG A 63 2.91 -8.52 -13.25
C ARG A 63 2.33 -8.13 -11.89
N LEU A 64 2.58 -8.95 -10.87
CA LEU A 64 2.10 -8.71 -9.50
C LEU A 64 2.69 -7.40 -8.91
N ALA A 65 3.95 -7.10 -9.17
CA ALA A 65 4.61 -5.86 -8.74
C ALA A 65 3.98 -4.63 -9.41
N ARG A 66 3.63 -4.71 -10.69
CA ARG A 66 2.91 -3.64 -11.41
C ARG A 66 1.48 -3.46 -10.89
N GLU A 67 0.78 -4.56 -10.62
CA GLU A 67 -0.55 -4.51 -9.99
C GLU A 67 -0.47 -3.82 -8.62
N TRP A 68 0.55 -4.13 -7.81
CA TRP A 68 0.81 -3.41 -6.55
C TRP A 68 1.01 -1.91 -6.78
N LEU A 69 1.92 -1.51 -7.67
CA LEU A 69 2.22 -0.10 -7.93
C LEU A 69 0.98 0.69 -8.36
N ASN A 70 0.16 0.12 -9.25
CA ASN A 70 -1.07 0.75 -9.70
C ASN A 70 -2.08 0.91 -8.56
N ALA A 71 -2.31 -0.15 -7.78
CA ALA A 71 -3.19 -0.10 -6.62
C ALA A 71 -2.69 0.91 -5.58
N GLN A 72 -1.38 0.90 -5.29
CA GLN A 72 -0.73 1.82 -4.37
C GLN A 72 -0.94 3.28 -4.76
N HIS A 73 -0.77 3.58 -6.05
CA HIS A 73 -0.97 4.93 -6.56
C HIS A 73 -2.42 5.39 -6.43
N GLN A 74 -3.39 4.55 -6.79
CA GLN A 74 -4.81 4.89 -6.69
C GLN A 74 -5.26 5.03 -5.23
N ALA A 75 -4.79 4.12 -4.35
CA ALA A 75 -5.07 4.18 -2.93
C ALA A 75 -4.48 5.43 -2.27
N ASP A 76 -3.22 5.78 -2.58
CA ASP A 76 -2.60 7.01 -2.09
C ASP A 76 -3.39 8.24 -2.57
N LYS A 77 -3.72 8.31 -3.86
CA LYS A 77 -4.49 9.44 -4.42
C LYS A 77 -5.83 9.65 -3.70
N ALA A 78 -6.56 8.57 -3.41
CA ALA A 78 -7.85 8.65 -2.72
C ALA A 78 -7.70 8.99 -1.23
N ALA A 79 -6.81 8.31 -0.52
CA ALA A 79 -6.67 8.46 0.93
C ALA A 79 -5.91 9.73 1.33
N ARG A 80 -4.99 10.22 0.49
CA ARG A 80 -4.17 11.42 0.77
C ARG A 80 -5.03 12.67 0.95
N GLN A 81 -6.16 12.77 0.27
CA GLN A 81 -7.11 13.88 0.44
C GLN A 81 -7.77 13.91 1.82
N LEU A 82 -7.74 12.79 2.56
CA LEU A 82 -8.33 12.67 3.88
C LEU A 82 -7.34 12.99 5.01
N LEU A 83 -6.04 13.06 4.70
CA LEU A 83 -4.99 13.39 5.65
C LEU A 83 -5.14 14.83 6.15
N SER A 84 -4.89 15.03 7.43
CA SER A 84 -4.87 16.35 8.07
C SER A 84 -3.77 17.26 7.49
N SER A 85 -2.64 16.68 7.08
CA SER A 85 -1.53 17.37 6.43
C SER A 85 -0.98 16.55 5.25
N PRO A 86 -1.63 16.59 4.06
CA PRO A 86 -1.28 15.74 2.92
C PRO A 86 0.10 15.95 2.32
N GLN A 87 0.78 17.05 2.64
CA GLN A 87 2.12 17.40 2.13
C GLN A 87 3.24 16.78 2.98
N THR A 88 2.98 16.50 4.25
CA THR A 88 3.98 16.03 5.23
C THR A 88 3.69 14.62 5.73
N LEU A 89 2.45 14.15 5.56
CA LEU A 89 2.01 12.81 5.92
C LEU A 89 1.98 11.87 4.70
N GLY A 90 2.08 10.59 4.98
CA GLY A 90 1.92 9.52 3.99
C GLY A 90 1.50 8.21 4.64
N PHE A 91 1.43 7.16 3.81
CA PHE A 91 1.05 5.82 4.25
C PHE A 91 2.23 4.87 4.12
N ASP A 92 2.34 3.94 5.08
CA ASP A 92 3.35 2.90 5.12
C ASP A 92 2.67 1.54 5.30
N PHE A 93 2.66 0.74 4.24
CA PHE A 93 2.09 -0.60 4.24
C PHE A 93 3.12 -1.62 4.72
N LYS A 94 2.75 -2.44 5.71
CA LYS A 94 3.62 -3.48 6.27
C LYS A 94 2.88 -4.81 6.38
N LEU A 95 3.58 -5.89 6.03
CA LEU A 95 3.14 -7.24 6.41
C LEU A 95 3.24 -7.40 7.93
N ARG A 96 2.36 -8.22 8.50
CA ARG A 96 2.40 -8.60 9.91
C ARG A 96 3.34 -9.78 10.15
#